data_AF-A0A6P0TB08-F1
#
_entry.id   AF-A0A6P0TB08-F1
#
_cell.length_a   1.000
_cell.length_b   1.000
_cell.length_c   1.000
_cell.angle_alpha   90.00
_cell.angle_beta   90.00
_cell.angle_gamma   90.00
#
_symmetry.space_group_name_H-M   'P 1'
#
loop_
_entity.id
_entity.type
_entity.pdbx_description
1 polymer ?
#
loop_
_entity_poly.entity_id
_entity_poly.type
_entity_poly.pdbx_seq_one_letter_code
_entity_poly.pdbx_strand_id
1 'polypeptide(L)'
;TTGQTLWLVIVDGKQPHYSEGMLLTELALLFESLGAEAAIALDGGGSSTLVIDHGSGPTLLNAPIQAKWPMTQRPIANHLGFKALPLTP
;
A
#
# COMPACT_ATOMS: atom_id res chain seq x y z
N THR A 1 9.09 18.92 -12.01
CA THR A 1 8.93 17.46 -11.82
C THR A 1 7.96 17.13 -10.70
N THR A 2 7.71 18.05 -9.77
CA THR A 2 6.63 17.96 -8.78
C THR A 2 5.26 17.75 -9.44
N GLY A 3 4.45 16.86 -8.86
CA GLY A 3 3.10 16.54 -9.32
C GLY A 3 2.98 15.51 -10.47
N GLN A 4 4.07 14.94 -10.99
CA GLN A 4 4.02 13.92 -12.06
C GLN A 4 4.06 12.48 -11.54
N THR A 5 4.60 12.28 -10.34
CA THR A 5 4.73 10.96 -9.71
C THR A 5 3.86 10.89 -8.47
N LEU A 6 3.00 9.87 -8.40
CA LEU A 6 2.27 9.51 -7.20
C LEU A 6 2.89 8.26 -6.60
N TRP A 7 3.40 8.37 -5.37
CA TRP A 7 3.87 7.23 -4.61
C TRP A 7 2.72 6.64 -3.79
N LEU A 8 2.36 5.39 -4.08
CA LEU A 8 1.46 4.60 -3.25
C LEU A 8 2.29 3.53 -2.53
N VAL A 9 2.49 3.71 -1.23
CA VAL A 9 3.32 2.82 -0.41
C VAL A 9 2.43 2.03 0.54
N ILE A 10 2.55 0.70 0.48
CA ILE A 10 1.88 -0.23 1.38
C ILE A 10 2.95 -0.96 2.16
N VAL A 11 2.75 -1.08 3.46
CA VAL A 11 3.65 -1.79 4.36
C VAL A 11 2.82 -2.83 5.11
N ASP A 12 3.11 -4.11 4.88
CA ASP A 12 2.55 -5.19 5.69
C ASP A 12 3.07 -5.10 7.12
N GLY A 13 2.33 -5.60 8.10
CA GLY A 13 2.76 -5.54 9.49
C GLY A 13 2.12 -6.59 10.37
N LYS A 14 2.52 -6.63 11.64
CA LYS A 14 2.01 -7.55 12.67
C LYS A 14 2.18 -9.04 12.32
N GLN A 15 3.20 -9.36 11.52
CA GLN A 15 3.52 -10.71 11.06
C GLN A 15 4.97 -11.06 11.41
N PRO A 16 5.19 -11.71 12.57
CA PRO A 16 6.52 -12.10 13.01
C PRO A 16 7.28 -12.87 11.93
N HIS A 17 8.55 -12.55 11.75
CA HIS A 17 9.45 -13.14 10.73
C HIS A 17 9.10 -12.84 9.27
N TYR A 18 8.10 -12.00 9.01
CA TYR A 18 7.74 -11.53 7.67
C TYR A 18 7.79 -10.00 7.59
N SER A 19 6.94 -9.32 8.38
CA SER A 19 6.96 -7.86 8.49
C SER A 19 6.37 -7.41 9.83
N GLU A 20 7.15 -6.63 10.57
CA GLU A 20 6.70 -5.99 11.81
C GLU A 20 5.86 -4.73 11.53
N GLY A 21 5.92 -4.20 10.31
CA GLY A 21 5.36 -2.91 9.93
C GLY A 21 6.39 -1.78 10.04
N MET A 22 5.90 -0.55 9.90
CA MET A 22 6.71 0.66 10.05
C MET A 22 5.99 1.66 10.94
N LEU A 23 6.77 2.43 11.70
CA LEU A 23 6.33 3.63 12.39
C LEU A 23 6.03 4.73 11.37
N LEU A 24 5.15 5.66 11.74
CA LEU A 24 4.81 6.79 10.86
C LEU A 24 6.05 7.65 10.52
N THR A 25 7.00 7.77 11.45
CA THR A 25 8.27 8.47 11.21
C THR A 25 9.19 7.74 10.24
N GLU A 26 9.22 6.42 10.27
CA GLU A 26 9.99 5.62 9.31
C GLU A 26 9.37 5.72 7.92
N LEU A 27 8.03 5.73 7.84
CA LEU A 27 7.31 5.93 6.59
C LEU A 27 7.54 7.34 6.01
N ALA A 28 7.59 8.37 6.86
CA ALA A 28 7.94 9.73 6.44
C ALA A 28 9.35 9.80 5.84
N LEU A 29 10.35 9.20 6.51
CA LEU A 29 11.72 9.12 5.98
C LEU A 29 11.80 8.34 4.66
N LEU A 30 11.00 7.28 4.51
CA LEU A 30 10.88 6.55 3.25
C LEU A 30 10.34 7.47 2.14
N PHE A 31 9.26 8.21 2.39
CA PHE A 31 8.72 9.16 1.40
C PHE A 31 9.72 10.26 1.03
N GLU A 32 10.47 10.80 2.00
CA GLU A 32 11.56 11.75 1.73
C GLU A 32 12.64 11.12 0.82
N SER A 33 13.04 9.87 1.10
CA SER A 33 14.03 9.16 0.29
C SER A 33 13.56 8.88 -1.16
N LEU A 34 12.25 8.76 -1.36
CA LEU A 34 11.61 8.59 -2.66
C LEU A 34 11.42 9.94 -3.41
N GLY A 35 11.83 11.06 -2.79
CA GLY A 35 11.67 12.41 -3.34
C GLY A 35 10.23 12.91 -3.33
N ALA A 36 9.37 12.37 -2.44
CA ALA A 36 8.02 12.87 -2.28
C ALA A 36 8.05 14.24 -1.56
N GLU A 37 7.37 15.23 -2.15
CA GLU A 37 7.25 16.58 -1.57
C GLU A 37 6.22 16.62 -0.42
N ALA A 38 5.17 15.82 -0.54
CA ALA A 38 4.12 15.68 0.46
C ALA A 38 3.63 14.23 0.52
N ALA A 39 3.25 13.79 1.71
CA ALA A 39 2.68 12.48 1.95
C ALA A 39 1.53 12.60 2.96
N ILE A 40 0.51 11.75 2.80
CA ILE A 40 -0.58 11.59 3.75
C ILE A 40 -0.68 10.12 4.14
N ALA A 41 -0.99 9.86 5.41
CA ALA A 41 -1.30 8.51 5.86
C ALA A 41 -2.77 8.20 5.59
N LEU A 42 -3.02 7.02 5.01
CA LEU A 42 -4.37 6.45 4.87
C LEU A 42 -4.63 5.44 6.00
N ASP A 43 -5.82 4.83 6.00
CA ASP A 43 -6.11 3.73 6.93
C ASP A 43 -5.12 2.58 6.73
N GLY A 44 -4.63 2.03 7.85
CA GLY A 44 -3.54 1.08 7.86
C GLY A 44 -3.87 -0.18 8.64
N GLY A 45 -2.82 -0.86 9.11
CA GLY A 45 -2.98 -2.11 9.86
C GLY A 45 -3.69 -3.17 9.02
N GLY A 46 -4.76 -3.76 9.54
CA GLY A 46 -5.48 -4.83 8.83
C GLY A 46 -6.28 -4.38 7.62
N SER A 47 -6.41 -3.07 7.40
CA SER A 47 -7.06 -2.50 6.21
C SER A 47 -6.08 -2.40 5.03
N SER A 48 -4.77 -2.44 5.27
CA SER A 48 -3.75 -2.33 4.21
C SER A 48 -3.82 -3.49 3.23
N THR A 49 -4.35 -3.21 2.03
CA THR A 49 -4.48 -4.19 0.95
C THR A 49 -4.17 -3.52 -0.39
N LEU A 50 -3.27 -4.12 -1.17
CA LEU A 50 -2.94 -3.69 -2.53
C LEU A 50 -3.34 -4.78 -3.53
N VAL A 51 -4.17 -4.41 -4.49
CA VAL A 51 -4.57 -5.28 -5.60
C VAL A 51 -4.28 -4.62 -6.94
N ILE A 52 -3.94 -5.42 -7.93
CA ILE A 52 -3.80 -4.97 -9.32
C ILE A 52 -4.59 -5.89 -10.24
N ASP A 53 -5.21 -5.32 -11.27
CA ASP A 53 -5.88 -6.08 -12.33
C ASP A 53 -5.15 -5.87 -13.65
N HIS A 54 -4.69 -6.98 -14.24
CA HIS A 54 -4.01 -7.01 -15.53
C HIS A 54 -4.94 -7.43 -16.68
N GLY A 55 -6.26 -7.48 -16.44
CA GLY A 55 -7.29 -7.91 -17.39
C GLY A 55 -7.81 -9.33 -17.16
N SER A 56 -7.22 -10.08 -16.22
CA SER A 56 -7.64 -11.43 -15.82
C SER A 56 -8.37 -11.46 -14.47
N GLY A 57 -8.64 -10.28 -13.89
CA GLY A 57 -9.18 -10.13 -12.55
C GLY A 57 -8.12 -9.67 -11.53
N PRO A 58 -8.56 -9.28 -10.33
CA PRO A 58 -7.68 -8.69 -9.32
C PRO A 58 -6.72 -9.73 -8.73
N THR A 59 -5.45 -9.37 -8.69
CA THR A 59 -4.37 -10.09 -8.01
C THR A 59 -3.96 -9.33 -6.76
N LEU A 60 -3.94 -10.01 -5.62
CA LEU A 60 -3.41 -9.48 -4.36
C LEU A 60 -1.88 -9.42 -4.41
N LEU A 61 -1.30 -8.27 -4.05
CA LEU A 61 0.15 -8.04 -4.11
C LEU A 61 0.85 -8.06 -2.76
N ASN A 62 0.11 -7.88 -1.65
CA ASN A 62 0.66 -7.86 -0.30
C ASN A 62 0.13 -9.01 0.56
N ALA A 63 0.58 -9.12 1.81
CA ALA A 63 0.10 -10.08 2.79
C ALA A 63 -0.78 -9.39 3.87
N PRO A 64 -2.08 -9.17 3.61
CA PRO A 64 -2.99 -8.54 4.57
C PRO A 64 -3.19 -9.42 5.81
N ILE A 65 -3.50 -8.79 6.95
CA ILE A 65 -3.74 -9.49 8.21
C ILE A 65 -4.99 -8.97 8.92
N GLN A 66 -5.91 -9.87 9.26
CA GLN A 66 -7.09 -9.56 10.05
C GLN A 66 -7.14 -10.47 11.27
N ALA A 67 -7.44 -9.90 12.45
CA ALA A 67 -7.56 -10.66 13.69
C ALA A 67 -6.35 -11.58 13.99
N LYS A 68 -5.16 -11.18 13.57
CA LYS A 68 -3.88 -11.92 13.64
C LYS A 68 -3.79 -13.16 12.74
N TRP A 69 -4.66 -13.30 11.76
CA TRP A 69 -4.60 -14.33 10.73
C TRP A 69 -3.99 -13.75 9.45
N PRO A 70 -2.76 -14.15 9.06
CA PRO A 70 -2.13 -13.74 7.81
C PRO A 70 -2.99 -14.12 6.60
N MET A 71 -2.78 -13.41 5.49
CA MET A 71 -3.49 -13.61 4.22
C MET A 71 -5.02 -13.47 4.33
N THR A 72 -5.51 -12.76 5.34
CA THR A 72 -6.94 -12.51 5.56
C THR A 72 -7.24 -11.04 5.31
N GLN A 73 -8.05 -10.77 4.28
CA GLN A 73 -8.47 -9.41 3.92
C GLN A 73 -9.59 -8.91 4.85
N ARG A 74 -9.48 -7.65 5.29
CA ARG A 74 -10.51 -6.99 6.08
C ARG A 74 -11.54 -6.30 5.18
N PRO A 75 -12.85 -6.51 5.39
CA PRO A 75 -13.87 -5.67 4.77
C PRO A 75 -13.73 -4.21 5.23
N ILE A 76 -13.62 -3.29 4.29
CA ILE A 76 -13.56 -1.84 4.53
C ILE A 76 -14.60 -1.10 3.70
N ALA A 77 -14.97 0.11 4.15
CA ALA A 77 -16.09 0.87 3.58
C ALA A 77 -15.74 1.53 2.23
N ASN A 78 -14.47 1.87 1.99
CA ASN A 78 -14.02 2.55 0.79
C ASN A 78 -12.60 2.12 0.41
N HIS A 79 -12.23 2.41 -0.85
CA HIS A 79 -10.92 2.07 -1.42
C HIS A 79 -10.44 3.23 -2.30
N LEU A 80 -9.12 3.37 -2.44
CA LEU A 80 -8.50 4.27 -3.40
C LEU A 80 -8.02 3.45 -4.60
N GLY A 81 -8.57 3.72 -5.78
CA GLY A 81 -8.25 3.00 -7.01
C GLY A 81 -7.76 3.92 -8.10
N PHE A 82 -6.83 3.43 -8.92
CA PHE A 82 -6.30 4.14 -10.07
C PHE A 82 -6.51 3.31 -11.32
N LYS A 83 -6.92 3.97 -12.40
CA LYS A 83 -6.92 3.40 -13.74
C LYS A 83 -6.13 4.35 -14.63
N ALA A 84 -5.04 3.85 -15.19
CA ALA A 84 -4.20 4.58 -16.11
C ALA A 84 -3.98 3.75 -17.36
N LEU A 85 -3.73 4.42 -18.48
CA LEU A 85 -3.15 3.75 -19.65
C LEU A 85 -1.70 3.38 -19.33
N PRO A 86 -1.18 2.28 -19.88
CA PRO A 86 0.24 1.97 -19.76
C PRO A 86 1.07 3.16 -20.25
N LEU A 87 2.16 3.47 -19.55
CA LEU A 87 3.14 4.41 -20.08
C LEU A 87 3.67 3.83 -21.40
N THR A 88 3.66 4.62 -22.46
CA THR A 88 4.39 4.28 -23.69
C THR A 88 5.87 4.10 -23.32
N PRO A 89 6.50 2.99 -23.73
CA PRO A 89 7.90 2.71 -23.42
C PRO A 89 8.86 3.77 -23.99
#